data_AF-A0A0Q1DUS9-F1
#
_entry.id   AF-A0A0Q1DUS9-F1
#
_cell.length_a   1.000
_cell.length_b   1.000
_cell.length_c   1.000
_cell.angle_alpha   90.00
_cell.angle_beta   90.00
_cell.angle_gamma   90.00
#
_symmetry.space_group_name_H-M   'P 1'
#
loop_
_entity.id
_entity.type
_entity.pdbx_description
1 polymer ?
#
loop_
_entity_poly.entity_id
_entity_poly.type
_entity_poly.pdbx_seq_one_letter_code
_entity_poly.pdbx_strand_id
1 'polypeptide(L)'
;MTQMVHEEAVPIRVANHDAAVARISHLPHVFAETLATVGDNGGILAQSLAAGSFKDATRVAGTRPDLVRQMCKTNASALVEALDEALELLHDAREKLAAPEPSTAELADAGYRARTRIEARSGARKESVSPVKISSHPVLRLHPGGPKWVAQLRQTESLGGRIEIF
;
A
#
# COMPACT_ATOMS: atom_id res chain seq x y z
N MET A 1 6.70 -20.71 13.76
CA MET A 1 7.46 -20.59 12.50
C MET A 1 7.82 -19.14 12.18
N THR A 2 6.90 -18.17 12.12
CA THR A 2 7.24 -16.75 11.84
C THR A 2 8.23 -16.12 12.82
N GLN A 3 8.11 -16.42 14.13
CA GLN A 3 9.08 -15.97 15.14
C GLN A 3 10.49 -16.54 14.95
N MET A 4 10.64 -17.71 14.30
CA MET A 4 11.96 -18.32 14.03
C MET A 4 12.70 -17.64 12.88
N VAL A 5 11.99 -16.85 12.06
CA VAL A 5 12.57 -16.04 10.97
C VAL A 5 12.46 -14.54 11.27
N HIS A 6 12.14 -14.16 12.50
CA HIS A 6 12.02 -12.77 12.96
C HIS A 6 10.95 -11.93 12.23
N GLU A 7 9.86 -12.57 11.76
CA GLU A 7 8.76 -11.90 11.07
C GLU A 7 7.56 -11.63 12.00
N GLU A 8 6.82 -10.54 11.71
CA GLU A 8 5.60 -10.16 12.43
C GLU A 8 4.37 -10.85 11.81
N ALA A 9 3.65 -11.66 12.59
CA ALA A 9 2.43 -12.32 12.12
C ALA A 9 1.20 -11.43 12.34
N VAL A 10 0.47 -11.10 11.28
CA VAL A 10 -0.81 -10.36 11.33
C VAL A 10 -1.94 -11.30 10.91
N PRO A 11 -2.88 -11.68 11.80
CA PRO A 11 -4.01 -12.51 11.44
C PRO A 11 -5.04 -11.70 10.66
N ILE A 12 -5.51 -12.27 9.56
CA ILE A 12 -6.46 -11.61 8.66
C ILE A 12 -7.33 -12.66 7.94
N ARG A 13 -8.58 -12.31 7.68
CA ARG A 13 -9.51 -13.10 6.86
C ARG A 13 -9.24 -12.82 5.39
N VAL A 14 -9.46 -13.83 4.55
CA VAL A 14 -9.17 -13.78 3.10
C VAL A 14 -9.73 -12.52 2.42
N ALA A 15 -11.01 -12.20 2.63
CA ALA A 15 -11.61 -11.02 2.01
C ALA A 15 -10.94 -9.69 2.41
N ASN A 16 -10.57 -9.54 3.69
CA ASN A 16 -9.89 -8.33 4.17
C ASN A 16 -8.43 -8.27 3.69
N HIS A 17 -7.78 -9.43 3.59
CA HIS A 17 -6.45 -9.53 2.99
C HIS A 17 -6.49 -9.09 1.53
N ASP A 18 -7.41 -9.65 0.75
CA ASP A 18 -7.57 -9.38 -0.68
C ASP A 18 -7.87 -7.90 -0.94
N ALA A 19 -8.77 -7.30 -0.16
CA ALA A 19 -9.04 -5.85 -0.21
C ALA A 19 -7.81 -5.00 0.15
N ALA A 20 -7.04 -5.41 1.16
CA ALA A 20 -5.83 -4.68 1.56
C ALA A 20 -4.74 -4.77 0.47
N VAL A 21 -4.41 -5.97 -0.01
CA VAL A 21 -3.34 -6.17 -1.01
C VAL A 21 -3.72 -5.61 -2.38
N ALA A 22 -5.02 -5.56 -2.73
CA ALA A 22 -5.50 -4.82 -3.89
C ALA A 22 -5.02 -3.37 -3.87
N ARG A 23 -5.15 -2.68 -2.72
CA ARG A 23 -4.82 -1.26 -2.55
C ARG A 23 -3.32 -0.99 -2.41
N ILE A 24 -2.61 -1.82 -1.63
CA ILE A 24 -1.22 -1.53 -1.26
C ILE A 24 -0.16 -2.31 -2.04
N SER A 25 -0.56 -3.26 -2.88
CA SER A 25 0.35 -4.08 -3.70
C SER A 25 -0.07 -4.10 -5.17
N HIS A 26 -1.29 -4.53 -5.50
CA HIS A 26 -1.70 -4.72 -6.90
C HIS A 26 -1.93 -3.39 -7.63
N LEU A 27 -2.68 -2.46 -7.04
CA LEU A 27 -2.91 -1.13 -7.64
C LEU A 27 -1.61 -0.35 -7.89
N PRO A 28 -0.61 -0.35 -6.97
CA PRO A 28 0.71 0.20 -7.26
C PRO A 28 1.39 -0.38 -8.50
N HIS A 29 1.24 -1.68 -8.80
CA HIS A 29 1.72 -2.24 -10.06
C HIS A 29 0.98 -1.64 -11.25
N VAL A 30 -0.36 -1.60 -11.23
CA VAL A 30 -1.16 -0.99 -12.32
C VAL A 30 -0.74 0.45 -12.59
N PHE A 31 -0.52 1.25 -11.55
CA PHE A 31 -0.01 2.62 -11.68
C PHE A 31 1.41 2.70 -12.21
N ALA A 32 2.31 1.82 -11.75
CA ALA A 32 3.68 1.79 -12.26
C ALA A 32 3.73 1.43 -13.75
N GLU A 33 2.97 0.43 -14.20
CA GLU A 33 2.89 0.05 -15.62
C GLU A 33 2.30 1.19 -16.48
N THR A 34 1.25 1.84 -15.96
CA THR A 34 0.61 2.99 -16.63
C THR A 34 1.59 4.15 -16.77
N LEU A 35 2.28 4.51 -15.68
CA LEU A 35 3.25 5.61 -15.67
C LEU A 35 4.46 5.32 -16.55
N ALA A 36 4.97 4.07 -16.55
CA ALA A 36 6.06 3.65 -17.41
C ALA A 36 5.68 3.76 -18.89
N THR A 37 4.47 3.30 -19.26
CA THR A 37 3.95 3.39 -20.62
C THR A 37 3.77 4.85 -21.07
N VAL A 38 3.20 5.71 -20.21
CA VAL A 38 3.04 7.14 -20.51
C VAL A 38 4.40 7.83 -20.67
N GLY A 39 5.37 7.51 -19.83
CA GLY A 39 6.74 8.05 -19.93
C GLY A 39 7.45 7.63 -21.21
N ASP A 40 7.30 6.37 -21.63
CA ASP A 40 7.86 5.86 -22.88
C ASP A 40 7.26 6.55 -24.11
N ASN A 41 5.93 6.75 -24.11
CA ASN A 41 5.23 7.50 -25.15
C ASN A 41 5.71 8.96 -25.29
N GLY A 42 6.38 9.53 -24.28
CA GLY A 42 7.00 10.85 -24.32
C GLY A 42 8.29 10.93 -25.14
N GLY A 43 8.82 9.79 -25.61
CA GLY A 43 10.01 9.69 -26.45
C GLY A 43 11.33 9.96 -25.73
N ILE A 44 12.42 10.03 -26.51
CA ILE A 44 13.81 10.07 -26.01
C ILE A 44 14.04 11.23 -25.03
N LEU A 45 13.42 12.40 -25.26
CA LEU A 45 13.57 13.55 -24.38
C LEU A 45 12.97 13.27 -22.98
N ALA A 46 11.75 12.74 -22.90
CA ALA A 46 11.11 12.41 -21.63
C ALA A 46 11.92 11.35 -20.87
N GLN A 47 12.38 10.31 -21.57
CA GLN A 47 13.25 9.28 -21.02
C GLN A 47 14.56 9.85 -20.47
N SER A 48 15.18 10.81 -21.18
CA SER A 48 16.44 11.45 -20.78
C SER A 48 16.29 12.35 -19.55
N LEU A 49 15.11 12.93 -19.35
CA LEU A 49 14.80 13.80 -18.21
C LEU A 49 14.24 13.03 -16.99
N ALA A 50 14.02 11.73 -17.10
CA ALA A 50 13.47 10.90 -16.04
C ALA A 50 14.40 10.86 -14.81
N ALA A 51 13.96 11.48 -13.72
CA ALA A 51 14.71 11.60 -12.47
C ALA A 51 14.26 10.57 -11.40
N GLY A 52 14.70 10.77 -10.15
CA GLY A 52 14.46 9.84 -9.04
C GLY A 52 12.99 9.51 -8.80
N SER A 53 12.10 10.51 -8.84
CA SER A 53 10.67 10.29 -8.61
C SER A 53 10.05 9.35 -9.65
N PHE A 54 10.40 9.51 -10.93
CA PHE A 54 9.93 8.62 -11.99
C PHE A 54 10.49 7.21 -11.81
N LYS A 55 11.79 7.09 -11.50
CA LYS A 55 12.45 5.78 -11.27
C LYS A 55 11.82 5.05 -10.09
N ASP A 56 11.50 5.74 -9.00
CA ASP A 56 10.87 5.14 -7.82
C ASP A 56 9.42 4.72 -8.10
N ALA A 57 8.66 5.59 -8.78
CA ALA A 57 7.26 5.33 -9.11
C ALA A 57 7.08 4.22 -10.16
N THR A 58 8.07 4.00 -11.02
CA THR A 58 8.07 2.93 -12.04
C THR A 58 8.88 1.70 -11.65
N ARG A 59 9.56 1.70 -10.48
CA ARG A 59 10.45 0.60 -10.06
C ARG A 59 9.78 -0.78 -10.14
N VAL A 60 8.52 -0.87 -9.74
CA VAL A 60 7.79 -2.16 -9.71
C VAL A 60 7.29 -2.62 -11.08
N ALA A 61 7.31 -1.76 -12.10
CA ALA A 61 7.04 -2.13 -13.49
C ALA A 61 8.16 -3.02 -14.10
N GLY A 62 9.33 -3.07 -13.46
CA GLY A 62 10.40 -4.03 -13.79
C GLY A 62 10.12 -5.47 -13.31
N THR A 63 8.98 -5.72 -12.66
CA THR A 63 8.60 -7.07 -12.20
C THR A 63 8.22 -7.93 -13.39
N ARG A 64 8.47 -9.25 -13.31
CA ARG A 64 8.13 -10.17 -14.41
C ARG A 64 6.63 -10.05 -14.78
N PRO A 65 6.29 -9.83 -16.06
CA PRO A 65 4.90 -9.58 -16.46
C PRO A 65 3.93 -10.74 -16.14
N ASP A 66 4.40 -11.98 -16.13
CA ASP A 66 3.57 -13.14 -15.77
C ASP A 66 3.12 -13.11 -14.31
N LEU A 67 4.00 -12.69 -13.41
CA LEU A 67 3.67 -12.50 -11.99
C LEU A 67 2.65 -11.38 -11.82
N VAL A 68 2.87 -10.22 -12.45
CA VAL A 68 1.94 -9.07 -12.37
C VAL A 68 0.55 -9.47 -12.87
N ARG A 69 0.47 -10.13 -14.03
CA ARG A 69 -0.80 -10.63 -14.57
C ARG A 69 -1.49 -11.61 -13.63
N GLN A 70 -0.74 -12.54 -13.04
CA GLN A 70 -1.32 -13.53 -12.14
C GLN A 70 -1.86 -12.90 -10.85
N MET A 71 -1.10 -11.98 -10.23
CA MET A 71 -1.51 -11.24 -9.03
C MET A 71 -2.80 -10.44 -9.29
N CYS A 72 -2.83 -9.66 -10.38
CA CYS A 72 -4.00 -8.86 -10.75
C CYS A 72 -5.21 -9.74 -11.10
N LYS A 73 -5.01 -10.80 -11.89
CA LYS A 73 -6.09 -11.71 -12.29
C LYS A 73 -6.72 -12.44 -11.10
N THR A 74 -5.90 -12.90 -10.16
CA THR A 74 -6.37 -13.69 -9.01
C THR A 74 -7.21 -12.85 -8.05
N ASN A 75 -6.95 -11.54 -7.98
CA ASN A 75 -7.64 -10.61 -7.08
C ASN A 75 -8.39 -9.49 -7.83
N ALA A 76 -8.93 -9.81 -9.02
CA ALA A 76 -9.48 -8.80 -9.92
C ALA A 76 -10.64 -8.01 -9.31
N SER A 77 -11.53 -8.67 -8.56
CA SER A 77 -12.71 -8.00 -7.97
C SER A 77 -12.30 -6.88 -7.01
N ALA A 78 -11.45 -7.18 -6.02
CA ALA A 78 -11.01 -6.18 -5.06
C ALA A 78 -10.09 -5.13 -5.70
N LEU A 79 -9.33 -5.51 -6.73
CA LEU A 79 -8.51 -4.58 -7.50
C LEU A 79 -9.36 -3.59 -8.30
N VAL A 80 -10.48 -4.00 -8.89
CA VAL A 80 -11.40 -3.10 -9.59
C VAL A 80 -11.95 -2.06 -8.62
N GLU A 81 -12.43 -2.46 -7.44
CA GLU A 81 -12.89 -1.50 -6.43
C GLU A 81 -11.81 -0.47 -6.04
N ALA A 82 -10.57 -0.94 -5.83
CA ALA A 82 -9.45 -0.05 -5.51
C ALA A 82 -9.08 0.87 -6.69
N LEU A 83 -9.19 0.38 -7.92
CA LEU A 83 -8.91 1.14 -9.13
C LEU A 83 -9.99 2.19 -9.39
N ASP A 84 -11.26 1.88 -9.17
CA ASP A 84 -12.39 2.81 -9.32
C ASP A 84 -12.23 4.02 -8.40
N GLU A 85 -11.91 3.81 -7.11
CA GLU A 85 -11.60 4.92 -6.19
C GLU A 85 -10.43 5.79 -6.70
N ALA A 86 -9.42 5.16 -7.30
CA ALA A 86 -8.27 5.87 -7.83
C ALA A 86 -8.62 6.67 -9.10
N LEU A 87 -9.49 6.13 -9.96
CA LEU A 87 -10.02 6.81 -11.14
C LEU A 87 -10.87 8.02 -10.76
N GLU A 88 -11.70 7.93 -9.72
CA GLU A 88 -12.46 9.07 -9.21
C GLU A 88 -11.53 10.22 -8.79
N LEU A 89 -10.48 9.92 -8.02
CA LEU A 89 -9.48 10.92 -7.61
C LEU A 89 -8.73 11.52 -8.79
N LEU A 90 -8.40 10.71 -9.80
CA LEU A 90 -7.71 11.16 -11.01
C LEU A 90 -8.61 12.04 -11.89
N HIS A 91 -9.90 11.69 -12.02
CA HIS A 91 -10.86 12.50 -12.75
C HIS A 91 -11.07 13.86 -12.10
N ASP A 92 -11.27 13.91 -10.78
CA ASP A 92 -11.39 15.16 -10.03
C ASP A 92 -10.13 16.03 -10.18
N ALA A 93 -8.94 15.44 -10.06
CA ALA A 93 -7.68 16.17 -10.27
C ALA A 93 -7.53 16.69 -11.70
N ARG A 94 -7.95 15.91 -12.71
CA ARG A 94 -7.97 16.35 -14.11
C ARG A 94 -8.90 17.54 -14.31
N GLU A 95 -10.11 17.49 -13.76
CA GLU A 95 -11.08 18.59 -13.85
C GLU A 95 -10.53 19.87 -13.22
N LYS A 96 -9.96 19.78 -12.01
CA LYS A 96 -9.35 20.93 -11.32
C LYS A 96 -8.13 21.48 -12.03
N LEU A 97 -7.33 20.63 -12.69
CA LEU A 97 -6.20 21.07 -13.52
C LEU A 97 -6.64 21.75 -14.82
N ALA A 98 -7.83 21.40 -15.34
CA ALA A 98 -8.38 21.96 -16.58
C ALA A 98 -9.22 23.23 -16.36
N ALA A 99 -9.47 23.62 -15.10
CA ALA A 99 -10.21 24.83 -14.77
C ALA A 99 -9.44 26.12 -15.13
N PRO A 100 -10.12 27.28 -15.24
CA PRO A 100 -9.46 28.57 -15.49
C PRO A 100 -8.38 28.92 -14.47
N GLU A 101 -8.53 28.45 -13.24
CA GLU A 101 -7.52 28.50 -12.17
C GLU A 101 -7.08 27.07 -11.82
N PRO A 102 -6.06 26.51 -12.50
CA PRO A 102 -5.61 25.14 -12.29
C PRO A 102 -5.12 24.89 -10.86
N SER A 103 -5.57 23.79 -10.24
CA SER A 103 -5.12 23.42 -8.90
C SER A 103 -5.10 21.90 -8.68
N THR A 104 -4.18 21.45 -7.82
CA THR A 104 -4.14 20.08 -7.28
C THR A 104 -4.13 20.08 -5.76
N ALA A 105 -4.41 21.22 -5.12
CA ALA A 105 -4.21 21.43 -3.68
C ALA A 105 -4.92 20.36 -2.84
N GLU A 106 -6.18 20.05 -3.15
CA GLU A 106 -6.94 19.04 -2.42
C GLU A 106 -6.31 17.64 -2.51
N LEU A 107 -5.90 17.21 -3.71
CA LEU A 107 -5.24 15.93 -3.92
C LEU A 107 -3.86 15.91 -3.24
N ALA A 108 -3.09 16.99 -3.35
CA ALA A 108 -1.77 17.11 -2.75
C ALA A 108 -1.85 17.04 -1.22
N ASP A 109 -2.78 17.77 -0.61
CA ASP A 109 -2.99 17.79 0.83
C ASP A 109 -3.50 16.45 1.35
N ALA A 110 -4.46 15.83 0.64
CA ALA A 110 -4.97 14.50 0.99
C ALA A 110 -3.87 13.43 0.91
N GLY A 111 -3.09 13.46 -0.18
CA GLY A 111 -1.97 12.55 -0.42
C GLY A 111 -0.86 12.71 0.63
N TYR A 112 -0.49 13.95 0.96
CA TYR A 112 0.49 14.24 2.01
C TYR A 112 0.03 13.68 3.36
N ARG A 113 -1.21 13.99 3.78
CA ARG A 113 -1.77 13.46 5.04
C ARG A 113 -1.81 11.93 5.05
N ALA A 114 -2.19 11.30 3.94
CA ALA A 114 -2.24 9.85 3.82
C ALA A 114 -0.84 9.23 3.96
N ARG A 115 0.15 9.78 3.27
CA ARG A 115 1.54 9.32 3.34
C ARG A 115 2.10 9.44 4.76
N THR A 116 1.87 10.57 5.44
CA THR A 116 2.30 10.77 6.83
C THR A 116 1.72 9.71 7.77
N ARG A 117 0.43 9.34 7.61
CA ARG A 117 -0.19 8.28 8.41
C ARG A 117 0.41 6.89 8.16
N ILE A 118 0.71 6.57 6.89
CA ILE A 118 1.37 5.31 6.52
C ILE A 118 2.76 5.24 7.17
N GLU A 119 3.55 6.31 7.05
CA GLU A 119 4.89 6.38 7.64
C GLU A 119 4.87 6.27 9.16
N ALA A 120 3.89 6.88 9.83
CA ALA A 120 3.72 6.75 11.28
C ALA A 120 3.45 5.30 11.73
N ARG A 121 2.83 4.47 10.87
CA ARG A 121 2.61 3.04 11.13
C ARG A 121 3.82 2.15 10.81
N SER A 122 4.66 2.54 9.85
CA SER A 122 5.85 1.76 9.47
C SER A 122 7.12 2.16 10.23
N GLY A 123 7.15 3.36 10.80
CA GLY A 123 8.32 3.89 11.51
C GLY A 123 8.41 3.43 12.96
N ALA A 124 9.56 2.86 13.33
CA ALA A 124 10.09 3.08 14.66
C ALA A 124 10.21 4.60 14.85
N ARG A 125 9.62 5.16 15.91
CA ARG A 125 9.62 6.62 16.17
C ARG A 125 11.02 7.17 15.87
N LYS A 126 11.14 8.19 15.00
CA LYS A 126 12.43 8.85 14.72
C LYS A 126 13.12 9.38 16.00
N GLU A 127 12.34 9.59 17.05
CA GLU A 127 12.77 10.03 18.40
C GLU A 127 13.09 8.85 19.35
N SER A 128 12.99 7.60 18.90
CA SER A 128 13.31 6.44 19.71
C SER A 128 14.82 6.36 19.90
N VAL A 129 15.29 6.61 21.14
CA VAL A 129 16.67 6.36 21.57
C VAL A 129 16.99 4.87 21.75
N SER A 130 16.01 3.99 21.54
CA SER A 130 16.25 2.55 21.56
C SER A 130 16.98 2.10 20.29
N PRO A 131 18.08 1.34 20.41
CA PRO A 131 18.80 0.78 19.25
C PRO A 131 17.97 -0.27 18.49
N VAL A 132 16.82 -0.69 19.05
CA VAL A 132 15.89 -1.62 18.41
C VAL A 132 14.83 -0.82 17.66
N LYS A 133 14.70 -1.05 16.35
CA LYS A 133 13.56 -0.54 15.56
C LYS A 133 12.28 -1.24 16.05
N ILE A 134 11.50 -0.56 16.89
CA ILE A 134 10.23 -1.07 17.36
C ILE A 134 9.14 -0.66 16.36
N SER A 135 8.58 -1.64 15.65
CA SER A 135 7.34 -1.51 14.86
C SER A 135 6.24 -0.85 15.70
N SER A 136 5.51 0.12 15.16
CA SER A 136 4.39 0.76 15.87
C SER A 136 3.08 -0.04 15.78
N HIS A 137 3.11 -1.23 15.18
CA HIS A 137 1.97 -2.15 15.15
C HIS A 137 1.64 -2.65 16.56
N PRO A 138 0.36 -2.59 16.98
CA PRO A 138 -0.03 -3.10 18.30
C PRO A 138 0.21 -4.61 18.38
N VAL A 139 0.65 -5.08 19.55
CA VAL A 139 0.95 -6.50 19.80
C VAL A 139 -0.13 -7.10 20.69
N LEU A 140 -0.76 -8.18 20.24
CA LEU A 140 -1.75 -8.91 21.02
C LEU A 140 -1.22 -10.31 21.35
N ARG A 141 -1.23 -10.66 22.63
CA ARG A 141 -0.88 -12.00 23.10
C ARG A 141 -2.10 -12.91 22.97
N LEU A 142 -1.94 -13.97 22.18
CA LEU A 142 -2.99 -14.93 21.87
C LEU A 142 -2.74 -16.23 22.63
N HIS A 143 -3.79 -16.78 23.24
CA HIS A 143 -3.74 -18.09 23.91
C HIS A 143 -4.74 -19.04 23.22
N PRO A 144 -4.32 -19.81 22.20
CA PRO A 144 -5.19 -20.74 21.49
C PRO A 144 -5.86 -21.73 22.47
N GLY A 145 -7.17 -21.91 22.33
CA GLY A 145 -7.96 -22.75 23.25
C GLY A 145 -8.44 -22.03 24.53
N GLY A 146 -7.93 -20.83 24.83
CA GLY A 146 -8.42 -19.98 25.92
C GLY A 146 -9.79 -19.34 25.62
N PRO A 147 -10.47 -18.76 26.63
CA PRO A 147 -11.77 -18.12 26.43
C PRO A 147 -11.70 -17.01 25.37
N LYS A 148 -12.60 -17.05 24.38
CA LYS A 148 -12.74 -16.04 23.31
C LYS A 148 -11.50 -15.80 22.43
N TRP A 149 -10.55 -16.74 22.38
CA TRP A 149 -9.31 -16.58 21.59
C TRP A 149 -9.56 -16.28 20.09
N VAL A 150 -10.62 -16.83 19.50
CA VAL A 150 -11.01 -16.52 18.11
C VAL A 150 -11.50 -15.07 17.96
N ALA A 151 -12.19 -14.51 18.96
CA ALA A 151 -12.62 -13.12 18.93
C ALA A 151 -11.42 -12.17 19.01
N GLN A 152 -10.38 -12.54 19.74
CA GLN A 152 -9.12 -11.79 19.78
C GLN A 152 -8.46 -11.72 18.40
N LEU A 153 -8.48 -12.80 17.60
CA LEU A 153 -7.97 -12.75 16.22
C LEU A 153 -8.70 -11.70 15.36
N ARG A 154 -10.03 -11.61 15.47
CA ARG A 154 -10.84 -10.60 14.76
C ARG A 154 -10.53 -9.19 15.24
N GLN A 155 -10.31 -9.01 16.55
CA GLN A 155 -9.88 -7.74 17.11
C GLN A 155 -8.50 -7.34 16.58
N THR A 156 -7.54 -8.27 16.57
CA THR A 156 -6.19 -8.01 16.06
C THR A 156 -6.22 -7.57 14.59
N GLU A 157 -7.00 -8.27 13.75
CA GLU A 157 -7.23 -7.89 12.36
C GLU A 157 -7.72 -6.44 12.23
N SER A 158 -8.73 -6.04 13.01
CA SER A 158 -9.30 -4.69 12.96
C SER A 158 -8.30 -3.58 13.31
N LEU A 159 -7.26 -3.90 14.08
CA LEU A 159 -6.21 -2.98 14.49
C LEU A 159 -5.03 -2.97 13.49
N GLY A 160 -4.96 -3.96 12.60
CA GLY A 160 -3.75 -4.31 11.85
C GLY A 160 -2.61 -4.70 12.80
N GLY A 161 -2.93 -5.36 13.91
CA GLY A 161 -1.96 -5.73 14.94
C GLY A 161 -1.21 -7.01 14.64
N ARG A 162 -0.05 -7.18 15.28
CA ARG A 162 0.69 -8.44 15.27
C ARG A 162 0.31 -9.33 16.45
N ILE A 163 0.44 -10.64 16.29
CA ILE A 163 0.21 -11.61 17.36
C ILE A 163 1.50 -12.24 17.86
N GLU A 164 1.49 -12.56 19.15
CA GLU A 164 2.44 -13.47 19.78
C GLU A 164 1.65 -14.61 20.43
N ILE A 165 1.99 -15.85 20.08
CA ILE A 165 1.31 -17.04 20.60
C ILE A 165 2.01 -17.49 21.87
N PHE A 166 1.22 -17.69 22.93
CA PHE A 166 1.65 -18.22 24.22
C PHE A 166 0.90 -19.51 24.54
#